data_AF-A0A9X8VIM8-F1
#
_entry.id   AF-A0A9X8VIM8-F1
#
_cell.length_a   1.000
_cell.length_b   1.000
_cell.length_c   1.000
_cell.angle_alpha   90.00
_cell.angle_beta   90.00
_cell.angle_gamma   90.00
#
_symmetry.space_group_name_H-M   'P 1'
#
loop_
_entity.id
_entity.type
_entity.pdbx_description
1 polymer ?
#
loop_
_entity_poly.entity_id
_entity_poly.type
_entity_poly.pdbx_seq_one_letter_code
_entity_poly.pdbx_strand_id
1 'polypeptide(L)'
;MLNSILLILFLIAVSAFFSLSEISLAASRKIKLKLMADEGNVNAARVLKLQETPGIFFTVVQIGLNAVAILGGIVGDAAFSPTFKVLFDRFLSPELAEQVSFICSFVLVTSLFILFAD
;
A
#
# COMPACT_ATOMS: atom_id res chain seq x y z
N MET A 1 -12.88 -16.75 -3.51
CA MET A 1 -11.61 -16.67 -2.76
C MET A 1 -10.40 -16.38 -3.64
N LEU A 2 -10.13 -17.14 -4.72
CA LEU A 2 -8.96 -16.89 -5.58
C LEU A 2 -8.92 -15.45 -6.15
N ASN A 3 -10.05 -14.95 -6.67
CA ASN A 3 -10.14 -13.58 -7.20
C ASN A 3 -9.82 -12.52 -6.14
N SER A 4 -10.29 -12.71 -4.90
CA SER A 4 -10.03 -11.79 -3.79
C SER A 4 -8.56 -11.80 -3.38
N ILE A 5 -7.92 -12.97 -3.35
CA ILE A 5 -6.49 -13.10 -3.04
C ILE A 5 -5.64 -12.43 -4.14
N LEU A 6 -5.97 -12.64 -5.41
CA LEU A 6 -5.28 -11.98 -6.53
C LEU A 6 -5.42 -10.46 -6.46
N LEU A 7 -6.60 -9.95 -6.10
CA LEU A 7 -6.81 -8.51 -5.87
C LEU A 7 -5.99 -7.99 -4.70
N ILE A 8 -5.92 -8.71 -3.58
CA ILE A 8 -5.09 -8.32 -2.42
C ILE A 8 -3.62 -8.29 -2.79
N LEU A 9 -3.11 -9.31 -3.49
CA LEU A 9 -1.72 -9.35 -3.97
C LEU A 9 -1.42 -8.18 -4.92
N PHE A 10 -2.36 -7.87 -5.83
CA PHE A 10 -2.23 -6.74 -6.72
C PHE A 10 -2.18 -5.42 -5.95
N LEU A 11 -3.07 -5.21 -4.97
CA LEU A 11 -3.09 -4.01 -4.15
C LEU A 11 -1.80 -3.86 -3.31
N ILE A 12 -1.29 -4.95 -2.74
CA ILE A 12 0.01 -4.95 -2.04
C ILE A 12 1.13 -4.53 -2.99
N ALA A 13 1.17 -5.08 -4.21
CA ALA A 13 2.18 -4.72 -5.21
C ALA A 13 2.10 -3.23 -5.61
N VAL A 14 0.89 -2.68 -5.74
CA VAL A 14 0.69 -1.25 -6.03
C VAL A 14 1.15 -0.39 -4.85
N SER A 15 0.82 -0.77 -3.62
CA SER A 15 1.27 -0.05 -2.41
C SER A 15 2.79 -0.07 -2.29
N ALA A 16 3.41 -1.23 -2.49
CA ALA A 16 4.86 -1.39 -2.47
C ALA A 16 5.55 -0.55 -3.55
N PHE A 17 4.95 -0.45 -4.75
CA PHE A 17 5.46 0.42 -5.81
C PHE A 17 5.48 1.89 -5.40
N PHE A 18 4.41 2.38 -4.74
CA PHE A 18 4.32 3.76 -4.26
C PHE A 18 5.36 4.05 -3.17
N SER A 19 5.45 3.20 -2.15
CA SER A 19 6.44 3.31 -1.07
C SER A 19 7.88 3.24 -1.59
N LEU A 20 8.19 2.28 -2.46
CA LEU A 20 9.51 2.18 -3.09
C LEU A 20 9.86 3.43 -3.91
N SER A 21 8.90 4.00 -4.63
CA SER A 21 9.11 5.23 -5.39
C SER A 21 9.43 6.41 -4.48
N GLU A 22 8.75 6.50 -3.34
CA GLU A 22 8.98 7.53 -2.33
C GLU A 22 10.38 7.43 -1.72
N ILE A 23 10.72 6.25 -1.20
CA ILE A 23 12.03 5.98 -0.60
C ILE A 23 13.15 6.18 -1.62
N SER A 24 12.95 5.74 -2.87
CA SER A 24 13.94 5.90 -3.94
C SER A 24 14.20 7.38 -4.25
N LEU A 25 13.15 8.22 -4.28
CA LEU A 25 13.31 9.65 -4.50
C LEU A 25 14.03 10.31 -3.33
N ALA A 26 13.70 9.93 -2.09
CA ALA A 26 14.34 10.45 -0.88
C ALA A 26 15.81 10.01 -0.75
N ALA A 27 16.13 8.76 -1.10
CA ALA A 27 17.48 8.19 -1.01
C ALA A 27 18.40 8.62 -2.18
N SER A 28 17.85 9.19 -3.25
CA SER A 28 18.62 9.58 -4.42
C SER A 28 19.56 10.77 -4.13
N ARG A 29 20.87 10.55 -4.31
CA ARG A 29 21.91 11.55 -4.06
C ARG A 29 21.88 12.66 -5.11
N LYS A 30 21.52 13.89 -4.69
CA LYS A 30 21.49 15.10 -5.53
C LYS A 30 22.76 15.31 -6.36
N ILE A 31 23.94 15.11 -5.78
CA ILE A 31 25.24 15.29 -6.46
C ILE A 31 25.37 14.33 -7.66
N LYS A 32 25.03 13.06 -7.48
CA LYS A 32 25.12 12.05 -8.55
C LYS A 32 24.11 12.33 -9.67
N LEU A 33 22.90 12.74 -9.32
CA LEU A 33 21.89 13.11 -10.30
C LEU A 33 22.31 14.35 -11.12
N LYS A 34 22.96 15.35 -10.50
CA LYS A 34 23.48 16.53 -11.22
C LYS A 34 24.53 16.13 -12.25
N LEU A 35 25.52 15.33 -11.85
CA LEU A 35 26.53 14.82 -12.79
C LEU A 35 25.90 14.08 -13.98
N MET A 36 24.95 13.18 -13.72
CA MET A 36 24.25 12.47 -14.79
C MET A 36 23.42 13.40 -15.69
N ALA A 37 22.81 14.44 -15.13
CA ALA A 37 22.06 15.43 -15.91
C ALA A 37 23.01 16.28 -16.79
N ASP A 38 24.17 16.66 -16.26
CA ASP A 38 25.22 17.40 -16.99
C ASP A 38 25.82 16.55 -18.13
N GLU A 39 25.86 15.22 -17.96
CA GLU A 39 26.21 14.23 -19.00
C GLU A 39 25.09 14.01 -20.06
N GLY A 40 23.96 14.72 -19.95
CA GLY A 40 22.85 14.66 -20.91
C GLY A 40 21.72 13.69 -20.54
N ASN A 41 21.70 13.11 -19.33
CA ASN A 41 20.62 12.23 -18.91
C ASN A 41 19.34 13.02 -18.55
N VAL A 42 18.38 13.04 -19.48
CA VAL A 42 17.09 13.71 -19.32
C VAL A 42 16.27 13.20 -18.12
N ASN A 43 16.42 11.93 -17.73
CA ASN A 43 15.70 11.37 -16.59
C ASN A 43 16.29 11.88 -15.27
N ALA A 44 17.61 11.99 -15.18
CA ALA A 44 18.28 12.56 -14.00
C ALA A 44 17.87 14.03 -13.78
N ALA A 45 17.76 14.82 -14.87
CA ALA A 45 17.26 16.19 -14.82
C ALA A 45 15.79 16.26 -14.32
N ARG A 46 14.92 15.34 -14.74
CA ARG A 46 13.53 15.26 -14.25
C ARG A 46 13.46 14.91 -12.77
N VAL A 47 14.26 13.94 -12.31
CA VAL A 47 14.31 13.54 -10.89
C VAL A 47 14.82 14.70 -10.02
N LEU A 48 15.83 15.45 -10.48
CA LEU A 48 16.28 16.67 -9.79
C LEU A 48 15.18 17.70 -9.64
N LYS A 49 14.43 17.96 -10.71
CA LYS A 49 13.29 18.89 -10.68
C LYS A 49 12.21 18.44 -9.69
N LEU A 50 11.93 17.12 -9.63
CA LEU A 50 11.02 16.56 -8.62
C LEU A 50 11.56 16.72 -7.19
N GLN A 51 12.88 16.61 -6.98
CA GLN A 51 13.51 16.84 -5.68
C GLN A 51 13.57 18.32 -5.25
N GLU A 52 13.45 19.27 -6.18
CA GLU A 52 13.37 20.70 -5.88
C GLU A 52 11.99 21.09 -5.32
N THR A 53 10.93 20.47 -5.85
CA THR A 53 9.54 20.69 -5.42
C THR A 53 8.83 19.38 -5.08
N PRO A 54 9.27 18.66 -4.04
CA PRO A 54 8.80 17.30 -3.80
C PRO A 54 7.37 17.23 -3.24
N GLY A 55 6.79 18.37 -2.80
CA GLY A 55 5.48 18.40 -2.15
C GLY A 55 4.34 17.80 -3.00
N ILE A 56 4.32 18.07 -4.30
CA ILE A 56 3.30 17.49 -5.21
C ILE A 56 3.50 15.97 -5.35
N PHE A 57 4.75 15.51 -5.48
CA PHE A 57 5.06 14.10 -5.59
C PHE A 57 4.61 13.32 -4.33
N PHE A 58 5.00 13.79 -3.14
CA PHE A 58 4.60 13.17 -1.88
C PHE A 58 3.08 13.14 -1.72
N THR A 59 2.40 14.23 -2.11
CA THR A 59 0.93 14.30 -2.04
C THR A 59 0.27 13.25 -2.94
N VAL A 60 0.76 13.08 -4.18
CA VAL A 60 0.20 12.09 -5.11
C VAL A 60 0.46 10.66 -4.62
N VAL A 61 1.68 10.37 -4.13
CA VAL A 61 2.02 9.07 -3.56
C VAL A 61 1.13 8.76 -2.36
N GLN A 62 0.97 9.70 -1.43
CA GLN A 62 0.13 9.52 -0.24
C GLN A 62 -1.34 9.29 -0.59
N ILE A 63 -1.88 10.00 -1.58
CA ILE A 63 -3.25 9.76 -2.07
C ILE A 63 -3.36 8.34 -2.62
N GLY A 64 -2.36 7.87 -3.37
CA GLY A 64 -2.29 6.50 -3.87
C GLY A 64 -2.27 5.47 -2.74
N LEU A 65 -1.38 5.63 -1.76
CA LEU A 65 -1.26 4.75 -0.59
C LEU A 65 -2.58 4.69 0.20
N ASN A 66 -3.19 5.84 0.49
CA ASN A 66 -4.48 5.89 1.19
C ASN A 66 -5.60 5.20 0.40
N ALA A 67 -5.68 5.41 -0.91
CA ALA A 67 -6.68 4.75 -1.76
C ALA A 67 -6.50 3.24 -1.74
N VAL A 68 -5.25 2.77 -1.82
CA VAL A 68 -4.90 1.35 -1.76
C VAL A 68 -5.22 0.75 -0.38
N ALA A 69 -4.96 1.47 0.71
CA ALA A 69 -5.30 1.02 2.06
C ALA A 69 -6.82 0.86 2.25
N ILE A 70 -7.63 1.81 1.78
CA ILE A 70 -9.10 1.73 1.85
C ILE A 70 -9.61 0.54 1.02
N LEU A 71 -9.13 0.39 -0.22
CA LEU A 71 -9.50 -0.74 -1.08
C LEU A 71 -9.05 -2.07 -0.49
N GLY A 72 -7.85 -2.12 0.08
CA GLY A 72 -7.31 -3.26 0.79
C GLY A 72 -8.21 -3.70 1.94
N GLY A 73 -8.67 -2.76 2.78
CA GLY A 73 -9.62 -3.03 3.86
C GLY A 73 -10.93 -3.64 3.38
N ILE A 74 -11.55 -3.07 2.33
CA ILE A 74 -12.82 -3.55 1.77
C ILE A 74 -12.66 -4.95 1.15
N VAL A 75 -11.64 -5.15 0.32
CA VAL A 75 -11.38 -6.46 -0.31
C VAL A 75 -10.97 -7.50 0.73
N GLY A 76 -10.21 -7.07 1.73
CA GLY A 76 -9.77 -7.86 2.87
C GLY A 76 -10.95 -8.40 3.68
N ASP A 77 -11.86 -7.53 4.09
CA ASP A 77 -13.11 -7.91 4.76
C ASP A 77 -13.88 -8.96 3.96
N ALA A 78 -14.17 -8.68 2.69
CA ALA A 78 -14.87 -9.61 1.80
C ALA A 78 -14.14 -10.96 1.62
N ALA A 79 -12.82 -10.99 1.76
CA ALA A 79 -12.00 -12.19 1.58
C ALA A 79 -11.89 -13.06 2.85
N PHE A 80 -11.67 -12.44 4.02
CA PHE A 80 -11.31 -13.17 5.24
C PHE A 80 -12.40 -13.17 6.32
N SER A 81 -13.28 -12.17 6.35
CA SER A 81 -14.36 -12.08 7.34
C SER A 81 -15.29 -13.30 7.32
N PRO A 82 -15.67 -13.90 6.17
CA PRO A 82 -16.44 -15.15 6.16
C PRO A 82 -15.72 -16.33 6.83
N THR A 83 -14.39 -16.42 6.65
CA THR A 83 -13.55 -17.47 7.23
C THR A 83 -13.46 -17.33 8.74
N PHE A 84 -13.28 -16.09 9.23
CA PHE A 84 -13.29 -15.78 10.66
C PHE A 84 -14.68 -16.00 11.27
N LYS A 85 -15.76 -15.67 10.54
CA LYS A 85 -17.13 -15.85 11.04
C LYS A 85 -17.42 -17.31 11.34
N VAL A 86 -17.07 -18.23 10.44
CA VAL A 86 -17.22 -19.68 10.67
C VAL A 86 -16.45 -20.17 11.91
N LEU A 87 -15.29 -19.56 12.20
CA LEU A 87 -14.49 -19.90 13.37
C LEU A 87 -15.15 -19.40 14.67
N PHE A 88 -15.72 -18.20 14.65
CA PHE A 88 -16.29 -17.53 15.81
C PHE A 88 -17.75 -17.89 16.11
N ASP A 89 -18.50 -18.36 15.12
CA ASP A 89 -19.92 -18.75 15.24
C ASP A 89 -20.16 -19.85 16.29
N ARG A 90 -19.10 -20.60 16.64
CA ARG A 90 -19.15 -21.67 17.66
C ARG A 90 -19.03 -21.16 19.10
N PHE A 91 -18.56 -19.93 19.30
CA PHE A 91 -18.18 -19.41 20.61
C PHE A 91 -18.86 -18.08 20.97
N LEU A 92 -19.39 -17.35 19.98
CA LEU A 92 -19.94 -16.01 20.13
C LEU A 92 -21.38 -15.94 19.61
N SER A 93 -22.13 -14.92 20.05
CA SER A 93 -23.43 -14.60 19.45
C SER A 93 -23.24 -14.14 17.99
N PRO A 94 -24.24 -14.29 17.11
CA PRO A 94 -24.11 -13.95 15.69
C PRO A 94 -23.65 -12.51 15.44
N GLU A 95 -24.13 -11.56 16.25
CA GLU A 95 -23.78 -10.13 16.18
C GLU A 95 -22.31 -9.88 16.56
N LEU A 96 -21.84 -10.51 17.63
CA LEU A 96 -20.44 -10.38 18.09
C LEU A 96 -19.49 -11.11 17.14
N ALA A 97 -19.88 -12.28 16.63
CA ALA A 97 -19.08 -13.04 15.67
C ALA A 97 -18.83 -12.22 14.39
N GLU A 98 -19.82 -11.47 13.91
CA GLU A 98 -19.67 -10.61 12.74
C GLU A 98 -18.70 -9.44 12.99
N GLN A 99 -18.88 -8.71 14.10
CA GLN A 99 -17.99 -7.60 14.45
C GLN A 99 -16.54 -8.06 14.66
N VAL A 100 -16.33 -9.14 15.41
CA VAL A 100 -14.99 -9.68 15.68
C VAL A 100 -14.34 -10.18 14.39
N SER A 101 -15.10 -10.80 13.49
CA SER A 101 -14.59 -11.27 12.20
C SER A 101 -14.13 -10.12 11.30
N PHE A 102 -14.91 -9.04 11.22
CA PHE A 102 -14.54 -7.82 10.51
C PHE A 102 -13.23 -7.24 11.08
N ILE A 103 -13.15 -7.08 12.41
CA ILE A 103 -11.96 -6.53 13.07
C ILE A 103 -10.73 -7.40 12.80
N CYS A 104 -10.83 -8.73 12.96
CA CYS A 104 -9.73 -9.65 12.69
C CYS A 104 -9.29 -9.61 11.22
N SER A 105 -10.24 -9.57 10.29
CA SER A 105 -9.97 -9.44 8.86
C SER A 105 -9.25 -8.14 8.53
N PHE A 106 -9.78 -7.02 9.03
CA PHE A 106 -9.21 -5.69 8.83
C PHE A 106 -7.78 -5.60 9.39
N VAL A 107 -7.55 -6.10 10.60
CA VAL A 107 -6.22 -6.14 11.23
C VAL A 107 -5.27 -7.00 10.40
N LEU A 108 -5.68 -8.22 10.02
CA LEU A 108 -4.85 -9.11 9.23
C LEU A 108 -4.43 -8.47 7.90
N VAL A 109 -5.37 -7.89 7.18
CA VAL A 109 -5.09 -7.28 5.88
C VAL A 109 -4.23 -6.03 6.05
N THR A 110 -4.56 -5.16 6.99
CA THR A 110 -3.75 -3.96 7.29
C THR A 110 -2.32 -4.34 7.66
N SER A 111 -2.13 -5.38 8.48
CA SER A 111 -0.79 -5.90 8.81
C SER A 111 -0.05 -6.44 7.59
N LEU A 112 -0.73 -7.11 6.65
CA LEU A 112 -0.09 -7.54 5.40
C LEU A 112 0.36 -6.34 4.54
N PHE A 113 -0.45 -5.29 4.44
CA PHE A 113 -0.05 -4.07 3.74
C PHE A 113 1.16 -3.42 4.42
N ILE A 114 1.11 -3.21 5.73
CA ILE A 114 2.22 -2.60 6.47
C ILE A 114 3.50 -3.44 6.35
N LEU A 115 3.41 -4.78 6.40
CA LEU A 115 4.60 -5.64 6.37
C LEU A 115 5.27 -5.71 4.99
N PHE A 116 4.47 -5.68 3.93
CA PHE A 116 4.97 -5.94 2.56
C PHE A 116 5.07 -4.67 1.69
N ALA A 117 4.39 -3.60 2.05
CA ALA A 117 4.30 -2.41 1.22
C ALA A 117 4.83 -1.12 1.84
N ASP A 118 4.84 -0.99 3.17
CA ASP A 118 5.48 0.12 3.89
C ASP A 118 6.80 -0.33 4.52
#